data_AF-A0A183CYF5-F1
#
_entry.id   AF-A0A183CYF5-F1
#
_cell.length_a   1.000
_cell.length_b   1.000
_cell.length_c   1.000
_cell.angle_alpha   90.00
_cell.angle_beta   90.00
_cell.angle_gamma   90.00
#
_symmetry.space_group_name_H-M   'P 1'
#
loop_
_entity.id
_entity.type
_entity.pdbx_description
1 polymer ?
#
loop_
_entity_poly.entity_id
_entity_poly.type
_entity_poly.pdbx_seq_one_letter_code
_entity_poly.pdbx_strand_id
1 'polypeptide(L)'
;MALFSKIFNSSHIAPAKYLASCYATAASTTNLKEAIAQKIPAHNKKVQEFRKQHGETVLQNITVNMIYGGMRTMKAMVTETSVLDPMEGIRFRGYSIPECQKLLPKAPGGEQPLPEGIWWLLCTGDVPNENQTAAISKEWAENADLPHHVEQMIGAFPKNLHPMSQFVAAIAALNCDSKFVQASFYTSFRCNCFKTEIINSTNSI
;
A
#
# COMPACT_ATOMS: atom_id res chain seq x y z
N MET A 1 -25.87 -39.14 22.27
CA MET A 1 -27.21 -38.52 22.11
C MET A 1 -26.98 -37.10 21.61
N ALA A 2 -26.71 -36.92 20.32
CA ALA A 2 -27.69 -36.85 19.23
C ALA A 2 -28.52 -35.56 19.31
N LEU A 3 -28.07 -34.50 18.59
CA LEU A 3 -28.93 -33.49 17.94
C LEU A 3 -28.14 -32.38 17.19
N PHE A 4 -27.06 -32.70 16.48
CA PHE A 4 -26.43 -31.73 15.54
C PHE A 4 -25.79 -32.43 14.33
N SER A 5 -26.45 -33.46 13.77
CA SER A 5 -25.92 -34.23 12.62
C SER A 5 -26.90 -34.42 11.45
N LYS A 6 -27.89 -33.54 11.27
CA LYS A 6 -28.77 -33.56 10.10
C LYS A 6 -29.12 -32.15 9.71
N ILE A 7 -28.56 -31.67 8.60
CA ILE A 7 -29.17 -30.73 7.62
C ILE A 7 -28.22 -30.45 6.43
N PHE A 8 -26.99 -31.00 6.41
CA PHE A 8 -26.16 -30.93 5.20
C PHE A 8 -25.77 -32.32 4.69
N ASN A 9 -26.73 -33.01 4.06
CA ASN A 9 -26.42 -33.98 3.02
C ASN A 9 -27.61 -34.15 2.07
N SER A 10 -27.58 -33.42 0.95
CA SER A 10 -28.17 -33.89 -0.30
C SER A 10 -27.39 -33.26 -1.45
N SER A 11 -26.59 -34.10 -2.08
CA SER A 11 -25.84 -33.85 -3.31
C SER A 11 -26.77 -33.61 -4.49
N HIS A 12 -26.64 -32.46 -5.16
CA HIS A 12 -26.90 -32.34 -6.60
C HIS A 12 -25.99 -31.25 -7.21
N ILE A 13 -24.89 -31.73 -7.77
CA ILE A 13 -24.20 -31.31 -9.00
C ILE A 13 -24.56 -29.91 -9.55
N ALA A 14 -23.62 -28.98 -9.40
CA ALA A 14 -23.25 -28.02 -10.44
C ALA A 14 -21.79 -27.61 -10.20
N PRO A 15 -20.89 -27.63 -11.21
CA PRO A 15 -19.54 -27.16 -11.02
C PRO A 15 -19.60 -25.65 -10.74
N ALA A 16 -19.18 -25.26 -9.53
CA ALA A 16 -18.92 -23.87 -9.21
C ALA A 16 -17.85 -23.38 -10.19
N LYS A 17 -18.30 -22.65 -11.22
CA LYS A 17 -17.42 -21.93 -12.12
C LYS A 17 -16.61 -21.01 -11.24
N TYR A 18 -15.32 -21.34 -11.07
CA TYR A 18 -14.32 -20.36 -10.68
C TYR A 18 -14.52 -19.17 -11.62
N LEU A 19 -15.08 -18.08 -11.10
CA LEU A 19 -15.04 -16.81 -11.80
C LEU A 19 -13.56 -16.44 -11.82
N ALA A 20 -12.91 -16.82 -12.92
CA ALA A 20 -11.64 -16.28 -13.31
C ALA A 20 -11.79 -14.76 -13.21
N SER A 21 -11.13 -14.19 -12.20
CA SER A 21 -10.96 -12.74 -12.09
C SER A 21 -10.47 -12.28 -13.45
N CYS A 22 -11.28 -11.48 -14.12
CA CYS A 22 -10.92 -10.90 -15.41
C CYS A 22 -9.64 -10.09 -15.16
N TYR A 23 -8.50 -10.63 -15.56
CA TYR A 23 -7.26 -9.88 -15.66
C TYR A 23 -7.54 -8.76 -16.67
N ALA A 24 -7.74 -7.55 -16.15
CA ALA A 24 -7.60 -6.37 -16.97
C ALA A 24 -6.18 -6.41 -17.51
N THR A 25 -6.06 -6.51 -18.83
CA THR A 25 -4.81 -6.34 -19.56
C THR A 25 -4.09 -5.12 -19.00
N ALA A 26 -2.83 -5.31 -18.60
CA ALA A 26 -1.97 -4.28 -18.06
C ALA A 26 -2.20 -2.95 -18.79
N ALA A 27 -2.56 -1.91 -18.05
CA ALA A 27 -2.58 -0.56 -18.58
C ALA A 27 -1.20 -0.30 -19.21
N SER A 28 -1.22 0.14 -20.47
CA SER A 28 -0.06 0.41 -21.34
C SER A 28 0.88 1.52 -20.81
N THR A 29 0.69 2.00 -19.59
CA THR A 29 1.40 3.14 -19.03
C THR A 29 2.57 2.65 -18.18
N THR A 30 3.77 3.10 -18.53
CA THR A 30 4.98 2.96 -17.70
C THR A 30 4.96 3.91 -16.50
N ASN A 31 4.07 4.91 -16.52
CA ASN A 31 3.95 5.92 -15.47
C ASN A 31 3.05 5.45 -14.32
N LEU A 32 3.61 5.37 -13.11
CA LEU A 32 2.89 4.96 -11.90
C LEU A 32 1.72 5.90 -11.56
N LYS A 33 1.89 7.22 -11.75
CA LYS A 33 0.87 8.23 -11.39
C LYS A 33 -0.38 8.06 -12.24
N GLU A 34 -0.23 7.77 -13.52
CA GLU A 34 -1.35 7.51 -14.44
C GLU A 34 -2.05 6.20 -14.11
N ALA A 35 -1.28 5.13 -13.87
CA ALA A 35 -1.82 3.82 -13.51
C ALA A 35 -2.69 3.90 -12.24
N ILE A 36 -2.24 4.64 -11.22
CA ILE A 36 -3.03 4.81 -10.00
C ILE A 36 -4.23 5.74 -10.26
N ALA A 37 -4.05 6.85 -11.00
CA ALA A 37 -5.14 7.77 -11.31
C ALA A 37 -6.33 7.10 -11.99
N GLN A 38 -6.09 6.10 -12.83
CA GLN A 38 -7.14 5.29 -13.47
C GLN A 38 -7.89 4.39 -12.46
N LYS A 39 -7.22 3.90 -11.41
CA LYS A 39 -7.78 2.96 -10.43
C LYS A 39 -8.55 3.64 -9.29
N ILE A 40 -8.20 4.86 -8.92
CA ILE A 40 -8.84 5.60 -7.82
C ILE A 40 -10.37 5.70 -7.99
N PRO A 41 -10.92 6.11 -9.16
CA PRO A 41 -12.37 6.27 -9.29
C PRO A 41 -13.13 4.96 -9.13
N ALA A 42 -12.58 3.85 -9.64
CA ALA A 42 -13.16 2.52 -9.50
C ALA A 42 -13.15 2.08 -8.02
N HIS A 43 -12.03 2.28 -7.32
CA HIS A 43 -11.93 1.95 -5.90
C HIS A 43 -12.86 2.81 -5.04
N ASN A 44 -12.96 4.13 -5.31
CA ASN A 44 -13.87 5.02 -4.61
C ASN A 44 -15.34 4.60 -4.76
N LYS A 45 -15.75 4.17 -5.96
CA LYS A 45 -17.10 3.62 -6.19
C LYS A 45 -17.33 2.36 -5.37
N LYS A 46 -16.39 1.41 -5.40
CA LYS A 46 -16.45 0.18 -4.59
C LYS A 46 -16.61 0.47 -3.10
N VAL A 47 -15.85 1.41 -2.55
CA VAL A 47 -15.95 1.80 -1.13
C VAL A 47 -17.29 2.47 -0.84
N GLN A 48 -17.79 3.34 -1.73
CA GLN A 48 -19.09 3.97 -1.57
C GLN A 48 -20.23 2.94 -1.59
N GLU A 49 -20.20 1.97 -2.49
CA GLU A 49 -21.19 0.89 -2.56
C GLU A 49 -21.13 -0.01 -1.33
N PHE A 50 -19.92 -0.39 -0.89
CA PHE A 50 -19.73 -1.18 0.32
C PHE A 50 -20.28 -0.47 1.56
N ARG A 51 -20.01 0.84 1.70
CA ARG A 51 -20.54 1.65 2.81
C ARG A 51 -22.06 1.82 2.74
N LYS A 52 -22.66 1.88 1.55
CA LYS A 52 -24.11 1.91 1.38
C LYS A 52 -24.76 0.59 1.82
N GLN A 53 -24.12 -0.54 1.56
CA GLN A 53 -24.65 -1.86 1.89
C GLN A 53 -24.43 -2.26 3.35
N HIS A 54 -23.27 -1.90 3.93
CA HIS A 54 -22.82 -2.41 5.22
C HIS A 54 -22.49 -1.33 6.26
N GLY A 55 -22.84 -0.07 6.01
CA GLY A 55 -22.46 1.06 6.87
C GLY A 55 -22.87 0.95 8.35
N GLU A 56 -23.97 0.24 8.63
CA GLU A 56 -24.49 0.02 10.00
C GLU A 56 -24.14 -1.37 10.55
N THR A 57 -23.35 -2.17 9.83
CA THR A 57 -22.97 -3.51 10.27
C THR A 57 -22.03 -3.44 11.47
N VAL A 58 -22.46 -4.03 12.59
CA VAL A 58 -21.61 -4.12 13.79
C VAL A 58 -20.45 -5.09 13.52
N LEU A 59 -19.22 -4.58 13.52
CA LEU A 59 -18.01 -5.40 13.29
C LEU A 59 -17.51 -6.11 14.55
N GLN A 60 -17.61 -5.45 15.70
CA GLN A 60 -17.07 -5.92 16.97
C GLN A 60 -17.69 -5.14 18.14
N ASN A 61 -17.95 -5.82 19.26
CA ASN A 61 -18.31 -5.17 20.51
C ASN A 61 -17.05 -4.69 21.25
N ILE A 62 -17.06 -3.45 21.72
CA ILE A 62 -15.93 -2.84 22.43
C ILE A 62 -16.08 -3.10 23.94
N THR A 63 -15.01 -3.57 24.58
CA THR A 63 -14.96 -3.79 26.03
C THR A 63 -13.99 -2.81 26.71
N VAL A 64 -14.17 -2.58 28.00
CA VAL A 64 -13.31 -1.67 28.79
C VAL A 64 -11.82 -2.10 28.74
N ASN A 65 -11.55 -3.41 28.77
CA ASN A 65 -10.19 -3.95 28.70
C ASN A 65 -9.50 -3.66 27.36
N MET A 66 -10.24 -3.61 26.25
CA MET A 66 -9.68 -3.25 24.93
C MET A 66 -9.23 -1.79 24.89
N ILE A 67 -9.94 -0.91 25.60
CA ILE A 67 -9.60 0.51 25.67
C ILE A 67 -8.33 0.71 26.52
N TYR A 68 -8.30 0.18 27.75
CA TYR A 68 -7.12 0.28 28.61
C TYR A 68 -5.90 -0.48 28.07
N GLY A 69 -6.12 -1.54 27.29
CA GLY A 69 -5.05 -2.29 26.62
C GLY A 69 -4.51 -1.66 25.34
N GLY A 70 -4.87 -0.41 25.03
CA GLY A 70 -4.37 0.30 23.85
C GLY A 70 -4.91 -0.23 22.52
N MET A 71 -6.23 -0.46 22.42
CA MET A 71 -6.91 -0.96 21.21
C MET A 71 -6.49 -2.37 20.79
N ARG A 72 -5.93 -3.16 21.70
CA ARG A 72 -5.55 -4.56 21.42
C ARG A 72 -6.77 -5.35 20.93
N THR A 73 -6.61 -6.00 19.77
CA THR A 73 -7.66 -6.82 19.13
C THR A 73 -8.88 -6.01 18.65
N MET A 74 -8.80 -4.68 18.62
CA MET A 74 -9.87 -3.84 18.09
C MET A 74 -9.66 -3.55 16.60
N LYS A 75 -10.65 -3.84 15.77
CA LYS A 75 -10.65 -3.47 14.34
C LYS A 75 -10.94 -1.97 14.18
N ALA A 76 -9.89 -1.14 14.09
CA ALA A 76 -10.01 0.32 14.14
C ALA A 76 -9.67 1.04 12.81
N MET A 77 -8.88 0.42 11.94
CA MET A 77 -8.38 1.06 10.72
C MET A 77 -8.51 0.13 9.52
N VAL A 78 -8.73 0.73 8.35
CA VAL A 78 -8.73 0.04 7.07
C VAL A 78 -7.33 0.15 6.45
N THR A 79 -6.70 -0.98 6.18
CA THR A 79 -5.38 -1.07 5.55
C THR A 79 -5.47 -1.95 4.30
N GLU A 80 -5.44 -1.33 3.11
CA GLU A 80 -5.69 -1.99 1.83
C GLU A 80 -4.46 -2.68 1.20
N THR A 81 -3.25 -2.32 1.67
CA THR A 81 -1.98 -2.73 1.05
C THR A 81 -1.59 -4.17 1.40
N SER A 82 -1.76 -4.55 2.67
CA SER A 82 -1.38 -5.86 3.17
C SER A 82 -2.34 -6.39 4.22
N VAL A 83 -2.51 -7.72 4.25
CA VAL A 83 -3.29 -8.43 5.25
C VAL A 83 -2.47 -9.58 5.81
N LEU A 84 -2.54 -9.79 7.13
CA LEU A 84 -1.89 -10.91 7.79
C LEU A 84 -2.83 -12.13 7.78
N ASP A 85 -2.44 -13.18 7.06
CA ASP A 85 -3.07 -14.49 7.06
C ASP A 85 -2.46 -15.33 8.21
N PRO A 86 -3.27 -15.96 9.08
CA PRO A 86 -2.76 -16.77 10.18
C PRO A 86 -1.99 -18.03 9.73
N MET A 87 -2.18 -18.52 8.51
CA MET A 87 -1.50 -19.74 8.01
C MET A 87 -0.28 -19.41 7.15
N GLU A 88 -0.46 -18.52 6.17
CA GLU A 88 0.54 -18.22 5.14
C GLU A 88 1.35 -16.95 5.43
N GLY A 89 1.05 -16.27 6.54
CA GLY A 89 1.72 -15.03 6.93
C GLY A 89 1.22 -13.81 6.16
N ILE A 90 2.10 -12.83 5.95
CA ILE A 90 1.69 -11.55 5.34
C ILE A 90 1.45 -11.71 3.83
N ARG A 91 0.34 -11.13 3.37
CA ARG A 91 -0.03 -11.05 1.95
C ARG A 91 -0.02 -9.61 1.48
N PHE A 92 0.68 -9.34 0.38
CA PHE A 92 0.69 -8.06 -0.30
C PHE A 92 -0.35 -8.07 -1.42
N ARG A 93 -1.43 -7.30 -1.26
CA ARG A 93 -2.56 -7.27 -2.23
C ARG A 93 -3.11 -8.66 -2.63
N GLY A 94 -3.02 -9.64 -1.71
CA GLY A 94 -3.46 -11.02 -1.92
C GLY A 94 -2.34 -12.02 -2.20
N TYR A 95 -1.16 -11.56 -2.62
CA TYR A 95 0.01 -12.39 -2.92
C TYR A 95 0.82 -12.68 -1.66
N SER A 96 1.14 -13.95 -1.44
CA SER A 96 2.07 -14.39 -0.39
C SER A 96 3.52 -14.04 -0.75
N ILE A 97 4.42 -14.02 0.24
CA ILE A 97 5.85 -13.76 0.01
C ILE A 97 6.46 -14.72 -1.05
N PRO A 98 6.20 -16.04 -1.01
CA PRO A 98 6.74 -16.96 -2.03
C PRO A 98 6.19 -16.70 -3.42
N GLU A 99 4.95 -16.22 -3.55
CA GLU A 99 4.37 -15.82 -4.84
C GLU A 99 5.00 -14.52 -5.35
N CYS A 100 5.20 -13.54 -4.48
CA CYS A 100 5.92 -12.30 -4.82
C CYS A 100 7.35 -12.58 -5.32
N GLN A 101 8.09 -13.50 -4.68
CA GLN A 101 9.44 -13.87 -5.13
C GLN A 101 9.50 -14.53 -6.51
N LYS A 102 8.39 -15.15 -6.94
CA LYS A 102 8.28 -15.79 -8.26
C LYS A 102 7.79 -14.84 -9.34
N LEU A 103 6.84 -13.96 -8.99
CA LEU A 103 6.14 -13.09 -9.95
C LEU A 103 6.83 -11.75 -10.16
N LEU A 104 7.53 -11.22 -9.14
CA LEU A 104 8.12 -9.89 -9.25
C LEU A 104 9.42 -9.91 -10.06
N PRO A 105 9.68 -8.84 -10.85
CA PRO A 105 10.94 -8.66 -11.56
C PRO A 105 12.15 -8.67 -10.62
N LYS A 106 13.25 -9.22 -11.12
CA LYS A 106 14.53 -9.36 -10.41
C LYS A 106 15.62 -8.55 -11.10
N ALA A 107 16.64 -8.18 -10.34
CA ALA A 107 17.82 -7.54 -10.90
C ALA A 107 18.57 -8.50 -11.85
N PRO A 108 19.27 -7.99 -12.88
CA PRO A 108 20.13 -8.81 -13.72
C PRO A 108 21.18 -9.54 -12.88
N GLY A 109 21.14 -10.88 -12.87
CA GLY A 109 22.03 -11.72 -12.06
C GLY A 109 21.64 -11.84 -10.58
N GLY A 110 20.51 -11.28 -10.17
CA GLY A 110 19.98 -11.38 -8.81
C GLY A 110 18.85 -12.41 -8.68
N GLU A 111 18.74 -13.04 -7.51
CA GLU A 111 17.68 -13.99 -7.21
C GLU A 111 16.49 -13.37 -6.44
N GLN A 112 16.70 -12.18 -5.87
CA GLN A 112 15.74 -11.48 -5.03
C GLN A 112 14.86 -10.50 -5.83
N PRO A 113 13.59 -10.32 -5.44
CA PRO A 113 12.69 -9.36 -6.09
C PRO A 113 13.12 -7.92 -5.80
N LEU A 114 12.93 -7.04 -6.77
CA LEU A 114 13.23 -5.61 -6.63
C LEU A 114 12.21 -4.88 -5.73
N PRO A 115 12.66 -4.00 -4.82
CA PRO A 115 11.76 -3.21 -3.97
C PRO A 115 10.83 -2.29 -4.78
N GLU A 116 11.28 -1.80 -5.94
CA GLU A 116 10.48 -1.05 -6.91
C GLU A 116 9.26 -1.84 -7.38
N GLY A 117 9.45 -3.14 -7.59
CA GLY A 117 8.38 -4.04 -8.02
C GLY A 117 7.32 -4.24 -6.92
N ILE A 118 7.77 -4.34 -5.67
CA ILE A 118 6.88 -4.40 -4.50
C ILE A 118 6.12 -3.08 -4.36
N TRP A 119 6.79 -1.93 -4.52
CA TRP A 119 6.15 -0.62 -4.46
C TRP A 119 5.01 -0.50 -5.48
N TRP A 120 5.26 -0.88 -6.74
CA TRP A 120 4.22 -0.90 -7.77
C TRP A 120 3.03 -1.78 -7.39
N LEU A 121 3.30 -2.99 -6.87
CA LEU A 121 2.27 -3.91 -6.42
C LEU A 121 1.42 -3.30 -5.30
N LEU A 122 2.04 -2.66 -4.31
CA LEU A 122 1.30 -2.05 -3.20
C LEU A 122 0.43 -0.88 -3.66
N CYS A 123 0.94 -0.05 -4.55
CA CYS A 123 0.21 1.11 -5.07
C CYS A 123 -0.93 0.74 -6.02
N THR A 124 -0.68 -0.17 -6.96
CA THR A 124 -1.64 -0.49 -8.04
C THR A 124 -2.46 -1.75 -7.77
N GLY A 125 -1.91 -2.73 -7.07
CA GLY A 125 -2.47 -4.07 -6.95
C GLY A 125 -2.14 -5.03 -8.08
N ASP A 126 -1.38 -4.60 -9.10
CA ASP A 126 -0.96 -5.47 -10.21
C ASP A 126 0.53 -5.84 -10.09
N VAL A 127 0.90 -6.98 -10.68
CA VAL A 127 2.31 -7.35 -10.83
C VAL A 127 2.93 -6.50 -11.95
N PRO A 128 4.03 -5.77 -11.68
CA PRO A 128 4.68 -4.92 -12.69
C PRO A 128 5.46 -5.73 -13.71
N ASN A 129 5.63 -5.12 -14.89
CA ASN A 129 6.58 -5.56 -15.90
C ASN A 129 8.00 -5.02 -15.61
N GLU A 130 9.02 -5.61 -16.23
CA GLU A 130 10.41 -5.14 -16.13
C GLU A 130 10.57 -3.67 -16.53
N ASN A 131 9.91 -3.24 -17.61
CA ASN A 131 9.94 -1.85 -18.07
C ASN A 131 9.33 -0.87 -17.07
N GLN A 132 8.27 -1.27 -16.35
CA GLN A 132 7.65 -0.44 -15.32
C GLN A 132 8.55 -0.32 -14.09
N THR A 133 9.21 -1.42 -13.73
CA THR A 133 10.17 -1.45 -12.61
C THR A 133 11.37 -0.56 -12.92
N ALA A 134 11.93 -0.66 -14.12
CA ALA A 134 13.05 0.18 -14.57
C ALA A 134 12.67 1.67 -14.63
N ALA A 135 11.42 2.00 -15.00
CA ALA A 135 10.94 3.37 -14.98
C ALA A 135 10.90 3.94 -13.55
N ILE A 136 10.48 3.15 -12.55
CA ILE A 136 10.52 3.55 -11.14
C ILE A 136 11.95 3.73 -10.67
N SER A 137 12.85 2.77 -10.94
CA SER A 137 14.26 2.88 -10.53
C SER A 137 14.91 4.16 -11.09
N LYS A 138 14.56 4.53 -12.33
CA LYS A 138 15.01 5.78 -12.94
C LYS A 138 14.39 7.01 -12.25
N GLU A 139 13.09 7.01 -11.98
CA GLU A 139 12.42 8.11 -11.26
C GLU A 139 13.02 8.32 -9.86
N TRP A 140 13.33 7.25 -9.12
CA TRP A 140 13.98 7.35 -7.82
C TRP A 140 15.39 7.91 -7.92
N ALA A 141 16.18 7.43 -8.88
CA ALA A 141 17.53 7.96 -9.09
C ALA A 141 17.53 9.45 -9.48
N GLU A 142 16.54 9.91 -10.24
CA GLU A 142 16.37 11.32 -10.62
C GLU A 142 15.93 12.21 -9.45
N ASN A 143 15.27 11.66 -8.43
CA ASN A 143 14.75 12.41 -7.28
C ASN A 143 15.57 12.20 -6.00
N ALA A 144 16.73 11.54 -6.07
CA ALA A 144 17.58 11.23 -4.91
C ALA A 144 18.41 12.42 -4.39
N ASP A 145 18.32 13.59 -5.03
CA ASP A 145 19.08 14.78 -4.65
C ASP A 145 18.60 15.35 -3.31
N LEU A 146 19.54 15.62 -2.40
CA LEU A 146 19.30 16.19 -1.08
C LEU A 146 19.52 17.72 -1.10
N PRO A 147 18.62 18.52 -0.51
CA PRO A 147 18.84 19.94 -0.33
C PRO A 147 20.04 20.22 0.58
N HIS A 148 20.87 21.20 0.21
CA HIS A 148 22.11 21.51 0.94
C HIS A 148 21.91 21.80 2.44
N HIS A 149 20.78 22.40 2.82
CA HIS A 149 20.48 22.70 4.22
C HIS A 149 20.33 21.42 5.07
N VAL A 150 19.84 20.32 4.49
CA VAL A 150 19.70 19.03 5.18
C VAL A 150 21.06 18.35 5.34
N GLU A 151 21.91 18.40 4.31
CA GLU A 151 23.27 17.88 4.37
C GLU A 151 24.09 18.53 5.50
N GLN A 152 24.02 19.87 5.58
CA GLN A 152 24.68 20.64 6.64
C GLN A 152 24.15 20.27 8.03
N MET A 153 22.83 20.11 8.16
CA MET A 153 22.22 19.73 9.42
C MET A 153 22.67 18.33 9.86
N ILE A 154 22.71 17.35 8.95
CA ILE A 154 23.19 16.00 9.24
C ILE A 154 24.66 16.03 9.65
N GLY A 155 25.49 16.79 8.94
CA GLY A 155 26.91 16.96 9.27
C GLY A 155 27.16 17.65 10.62
N ALA A 156 26.21 18.46 11.10
CA ALA A 156 26.30 19.16 12.37
C ALA A 156 25.83 18.33 13.58
N PHE A 157 25.24 17.14 13.38
CA PHE A 157 24.77 16.32 14.49
C PHE A 157 25.94 15.83 15.37
N PRO A 158 25.75 15.80 16.70
CA PRO A 158 26.80 15.31 17.58
C PRO A 158 26.92 13.78 17.43
N LYS A 159 28.15 13.26 17.49
CA LYS A 159 28.45 11.84 17.25
C LYS A 159 27.79 10.87 18.24
N ASN A 160 27.32 11.37 19.38
CA ASN A 160 26.62 10.60 20.40
C ASN A 160 25.09 10.53 20.17
N LEU A 161 24.55 11.24 19.18
CA LEU A 161 23.12 11.23 18.89
C LEU A 161 22.74 9.90 18.24
N HIS A 162 21.66 9.29 18.74
CA HIS A 162 21.17 8.02 18.21
C HIS A 162 20.81 8.15 16.73
N PRO A 163 21.18 7.18 15.86
CA PRO A 163 20.97 7.28 14.41
C PRO A 163 19.49 7.46 14.03
N MET A 164 18.56 6.86 14.77
CA MET A 164 17.12 7.11 14.53
C MET A 164 16.70 8.54 14.81
N SER A 165 17.29 9.22 15.80
CA SER A 165 16.99 10.63 16.08
C SER A 165 17.54 11.53 14.97
N GLN A 166 18.72 11.22 14.45
CA GLN A 166 19.29 11.90 13.28
C GLN A 166 18.39 11.71 12.05
N PHE A 167 17.94 10.49 11.79
CA PHE A 167 17.07 10.15 10.67
C PHE A 167 15.72 10.87 10.75
N VAL A 168 15.02 10.81 11.89
CA VAL A 168 13.73 11.49 12.06
C VAL A 168 13.87 13.00 11.91
N ALA A 169 14.93 13.61 12.44
CA ALA A 169 15.18 15.04 12.28
C ALA A 169 15.46 15.40 10.81
N ALA A 170 16.26 14.60 10.09
CA ALA A 170 16.54 14.79 8.67
C ALA A 170 15.27 14.69 7.80
N ILE A 171 14.45 13.66 8.01
CA ILE A 171 13.17 13.50 7.30
C ILE A 171 12.21 14.67 7.60
N ALA A 172 12.16 15.12 8.86
CA ALA A 172 11.34 16.27 9.23
C ALA A 172 11.80 17.57 8.53
N ALA A 173 13.11 17.76 8.33
CA ALA A 173 13.65 18.93 7.62
C ALA A 173 13.33 18.91 6.11
N LEU A 174 13.28 17.73 5.48
CA LEU A 174 12.90 17.58 4.07
C LEU A 174 11.47 18.04 3.77
N ASN A 175 10.61 18.18 4.79
CA ASN A 175 9.25 18.68 4.61
C ASN A 175 9.19 20.16 4.14
N CYS A 176 10.28 20.93 4.23
CA CYS A 176 10.34 22.29 3.68
C CYS A 176 10.03 22.34 2.18
N ASP A 177 10.47 21.32 1.43
CA ASP A 177 10.31 21.23 -0.03
C ASP A 177 9.07 20.41 -0.44
N SER A 178 8.18 20.13 0.53
CA SER A 178 6.97 19.35 0.34
C SER A 178 5.99 20.04 -0.62
N LYS A 179 5.82 19.45 -1.81
CA LYS A 179 4.87 19.93 -2.83
C LYS A 179 3.42 19.80 -2.36
N PHE A 180 3.11 18.80 -1.52
CA PHE A 180 1.80 18.67 -0.88
C PHE A 180 1.49 19.82 0.06
N VAL A 181 2.43 20.19 0.94
CA VAL A 181 2.23 21.30 1.90
C VAL A 181 2.00 22.60 1.13
N GLN A 182 2.83 22.87 0.11
CA GLN A 182 2.64 24.04 -0.76
C GLN A 182 1.28 24.03 -1.48
N ALA A 183 0.87 22.88 -2.02
CA ALA A 183 -0.40 22.72 -2.72
C ALA A 183 -1.63 22.81 -1.79
N SER A 184 -1.48 22.47 -0.50
CA SER A 184 -2.56 22.48 0.49
C SER A 184 -3.09 23.88 0.79
N PHE A 185 -2.28 24.92 0.55
CA PHE A 185 -2.70 26.33 0.68
C PHE A 185 -3.64 26.80 -0.42
N TYR A 186 -3.81 26.04 -1.51
CA TYR A 186 -4.70 26.39 -2.61
C TYR A 186 -6.09 25.73 -2.47
N THR A 187 -7.15 26.50 -2.69
CA THR A 187 -8.55 26.07 -2.51
C THR A 187 -8.98 24.88 -3.40
N SER A 188 -8.24 24.58 -4.48
CA SER A 188 -8.50 23.46 -5.42
C SER A 188 -7.93 22.11 -4.96
N PHE A 189 -7.32 22.04 -3.77
CA PHE A 189 -6.50 20.91 -3.33
C PHE A 189 -7.25 19.58 -3.16
N ARG A 190 -8.51 19.61 -2.72
CA ARG A 190 -9.22 18.40 -2.27
C ARG A 190 -9.35 17.30 -3.34
N CYS A 191 -9.42 17.68 -4.62
CA CYS A 191 -9.52 16.73 -5.73
C CYS A 191 -8.15 16.23 -6.24
N ASN A 192 -7.06 16.96 -5.97
CA ASN A 192 -5.72 16.64 -6.46
C ASN A 192 -4.73 16.23 -5.35
N CYS A 193 -5.18 16.24 -4.09
CA CYS A 193 -4.44 15.85 -2.89
C CYS A 193 -3.63 14.55 -3.09
N PHE A 194 -4.24 13.54 -3.71
CA PHE A 194 -3.59 12.26 -3.98
C PHE A 194 -2.40 12.36 -4.96
N LYS A 195 -2.49 13.20 -5.99
CA LYS A 195 -1.41 13.38 -6.96
C LYS A 195 -0.18 14.01 -6.32
N THR A 196 -0.40 15.05 -5.50
CA THR A 196 0.67 15.72 -4.76
C THR A 196 1.27 14.81 -3.69
N GLU A 197 0.45 13.96 -3.07
CA GLU A 197 0.91 13.01 -2.06
C GLU A 197 1.75 11.88 -2.65
N ILE A 198 1.39 11.33 -3.82
CA ILE A 198 2.25 10.38 -4.52
C ILE A 198 3.60 11.01 -4.82
N ILE A 199 3.63 12.25 -5.32
CA ILE A 199 4.90 12.91 -5.65
C ILE A 199 5.78 13.03 -4.40
N ASN A 200 5.21 13.47 -3.28
CA ASN A 200 5.95 13.55 -2.03
C ASN A 200 6.40 12.17 -1.51
N SER A 201 5.55 11.16 -1.63
CA SER A 201 5.87 9.79 -1.20
C SER A 201 7.01 9.22 -2.06
N THR A 202 6.96 9.41 -3.38
CA THR A 202 8.01 8.97 -4.31
C THR A 202 9.32 9.73 -4.07
N ASN A 203 9.27 11.02 -3.75
CA ASN A 203 10.46 11.82 -3.45
C ASN A 203 11.06 11.50 -2.06
N SER A 204 10.27 10.94 -1.15
CA SER A 204 10.73 10.56 0.18
C SER A 204 11.31 9.14 0.25
N ILE A 205 11.01 8.30 -0.75
CA ILE A 205 11.56 6.95 -0.91
C ILE A 205 12.91 7.04 -1.60
#